data_AF-A0A2M7CXT2-F1
#
_entry.id   AF-A0A2M7CXT2-F1
#
_cell.length_a   1.000
_cell.length_b   1.000
_cell.length_c   1.000
_cell.angle_alpha   90.00
_cell.angle_beta   90.00
_cell.angle_gamma   90.00
#
_symmetry.space_group_name_H-M   'P 1'
#
loop_
_entity.id
_entity.type
_entity.pdbx_description
1 polymer ?
#
loop_
_entity_poly.entity_id
_entity_poly.type
_entity_poly.pdbx_seq_one_letter_code
_entity_poly.pdbx_strand_id
1 'polypeptide(L)'
;MFEYLNYGALSVFGLFGFILFITNLPNNKEKFTGLYLLLFILIGLVLLDAYNKHTTALKNISDFKNKNITLKCVSGGGLYTSADTYRVSLNDGWELDKDYFIKESFMVHANECEKW
;
A
#
# COMPACT_ATOMS: atom_id res chain seq x y z
N MET A 1 11.49 -9.75 -2.67
CA MET A 1 11.04 -11.00 -2.00
C MET A 1 9.75 -10.84 -1.16
N PHE A 2 9.36 -9.62 -0.77
CA PHE A 2 8.05 -9.36 -0.13
C PHE A 2 6.87 -9.16 -1.11
N GLU A 3 7.12 -9.07 -2.42
CA GLU A 3 6.07 -8.95 -3.45
C GLU A 3 5.12 -10.17 -3.54
N TYR A 4 5.48 -11.30 -2.91
CA TYR A 4 4.64 -12.49 -2.79
C TYR A 4 3.77 -12.54 -1.52
N LEU A 5 3.88 -11.55 -0.62
CA LEU A 5 2.77 -11.21 0.28
C LEU A 5 1.71 -10.44 -0.53
N ASN A 6 1.29 -11.12 -1.60
CA ASN A 6 0.23 -10.72 -2.49
C ASN A 6 -1.00 -10.41 -1.64
N TYR A 7 -1.75 -9.38 -1.99
CA TYR A 7 -2.99 -8.99 -1.31
C TYR A 7 -3.95 -10.18 -1.12
N GLY A 8 -3.85 -11.20 -1.98
CA GLY A 8 -4.50 -12.50 -1.81
C GLY A 8 -4.06 -13.27 -0.56
N ALA A 9 -2.77 -13.33 -0.23
CA ALA A 9 -2.29 -13.99 0.98
C ALA A 9 -2.75 -13.27 2.25
N LEU A 10 -2.62 -11.94 2.31
CA LEU A 10 -3.08 -11.14 3.46
C LEU A 10 -4.60 -11.23 3.68
N SER A 11 -5.38 -11.19 2.59
CA SER A 11 -6.83 -11.39 2.66
C SER A 11 -7.19 -12.82 3.04
N VAL A 12 -6.51 -13.85 2.52
CA VAL A 12 -6.72 -15.25 2.89
C VAL A 12 -6.37 -15.51 4.36
N PHE A 13 -5.25 -14.99 4.88
CA PHE A 13 -4.91 -15.10 6.31
C PHE A 13 -5.90 -14.34 7.19
N GLY A 14 -6.37 -13.17 6.76
CA GLY A 14 -7.44 -12.44 7.45
C GLY A 14 -8.77 -13.21 7.46
N LEU A 15 -9.13 -13.86 6.35
CA LEU A 15 -10.34 -14.66 6.22
C LEU A 15 -10.24 -15.97 7.02
N PHE A 16 -9.07 -16.62 7.04
CA PHE A 16 -8.80 -17.78 7.89
C PHE A 16 -8.89 -17.42 9.38
N GLY A 17 -8.33 -16.27 9.78
CA GLY A 17 -8.48 -15.74 11.14
C GLY A 17 -9.94 -15.44 11.50
N PHE A 18 -10.71 -14.90 10.55
CA PHE A 18 -12.15 -14.63 10.72
C PHE A 18 -13.00 -15.91 10.84
N ILE A 19 -12.70 -16.93 10.03
CA ILE A 19 -13.38 -18.23 10.11
C ILE A 19 -13.07 -18.90 11.44
N LEU A 20 -11.79 -18.94 11.83
CA LEU A 20 -11.38 -19.49 13.13
C LEU A 20 -12.06 -18.75 14.30
N PHE A 21 -12.28 -17.44 14.17
CA PHE A 21 -13.03 -16.60 15.12
C PHE A 21 -14.51 -16.98 15.23
N ILE A 22 -15.21 -17.17 14.10
CA ILE A 22 -16.61 -17.63 14.11
C ILE A 22 -16.71 -19.04 14.71
N THR A 23 -15.79 -19.93 14.38
CA THR A 23 -15.83 -21.33 14.82
C THR A 23 -15.42 -21.55 16.28
N ASN A 24 -14.59 -20.66 16.85
CA ASN A 24 -14.12 -20.77 18.25
C ASN A 24 -14.83 -19.81 19.21
N LEU A 25 -15.95 -19.19 18.83
CA LEU A 25 -16.75 -18.36 19.74
C LEU A 25 -17.20 -19.23 20.93
N PRO A 26 -16.59 -19.11 22.12
CA PRO A 26 -17.03 -19.90 23.25
C PRO A 26 -18.34 -19.28 23.74
N ASN A 27 -19.28 -20.10 24.19
CA ASN A 27 -20.52 -19.66 24.84
C ASN A 27 -20.31 -18.78 26.11
N ASN A 28 -19.07 -18.41 26.45
CA ASN A 28 -18.69 -17.65 27.63
C ASN A 28 -18.35 -16.20 27.28
N LYS A 29 -19.19 -15.29 27.77
CA LYS A 29 -19.44 -13.95 27.22
C LYS A 29 -18.50 -12.81 27.63
N GLU A 30 -17.53 -12.95 28.55
CA GLU A 30 -17.11 -11.72 29.26
C GLU A 30 -15.63 -11.30 29.22
N LYS A 31 -14.68 -12.09 28.70
CA LYS A 31 -13.25 -11.68 28.75
C LYS A 31 -12.47 -11.76 27.45
N PHE A 32 -13.01 -12.40 26.42
CA PHE A 32 -12.30 -12.60 25.16
C PHE A 32 -12.63 -11.56 24.08
N THR A 33 -13.69 -10.77 24.25
CA THR A 33 -14.24 -9.88 23.21
C THR A 33 -13.33 -8.68 22.90
N GLY A 34 -12.66 -8.12 23.91
CA GLY A 34 -11.86 -6.89 23.76
C GLY A 34 -10.59 -7.06 22.94
N LEU A 35 -9.85 -8.16 23.14
CA LEU A 35 -8.60 -8.43 22.41
C LEU A 35 -8.87 -8.67 20.92
N TYR A 36 -9.92 -9.45 20.60
CA TYR A 36 -10.29 -9.70 19.21
C TYR A 36 -10.81 -8.45 18.53
N LEU A 37 -11.61 -7.62 19.22
CA LEU A 37 -12.09 -6.35 18.67
C LEU A 37 -10.93 -5.41 18.32
N LEU A 38 -9.90 -5.35 19.18
CA LEU A 38 -8.68 -4.59 18.92
C LEU A 38 -7.92 -5.14 17.70
N LEU A 39 -7.83 -6.47 17.56
CA LEU A 39 -7.18 -7.12 16.43
C LEU A 39 -7.91 -6.85 15.11
N PHE A 40 -9.25 -6.84 15.13
CA PHE A 40 -10.07 -6.45 13.98
C PHE A 40 -9.85 -4.99 13.57
N ILE A 41 -9.78 -4.08 14.54
CA ILE A 41 -9.50 -2.66 14.27
C ILE A 41 -8.12 -2.52 13.62
N LEU A 42 -7.10 -3.21 14.14
CA LEU A 42 -5.76 -3.19 13.55
C LEU A 42 -5.74 -3.70 12.11
N ILE A 43 -6.39 -4.84 11.82
CA ILE A 43 -6.51 -5.36 10.45
C ILE A 43 -7.23 -4.36 9.57
N GLY A 44 -8.35 -3.78 10.04
CA GLY A 44 -9.12 -2.78 9.32
C GLY A 44 -8.29 -1.54 8.95
N LEU A 45 -7.47 -1.04 9.88
CA LEU A 45 -6.57 0.08 9.64
C LEU A 45 -5.49 -0.25 8.61
N VAL A 46 -4.90 -1.45 8.68
CA VAL A 46 -3.91 -1.91 7.69
C VAL A 46 -4.53 -2.03 6.30
N LEU A 47 -5.74 -2.59 6.20
CA LEU A 47 -6.46 -2.70 4.92
C LEU A 47 -6.82 -1.32 4.36
N LEU A 48 -7.24 -0.38 5.21
CA LEU A 48 -7.57 0.99 4.80
C LEU A 48 -6.33 1.73 4.29
N ASP A 49 -5.20 1.63 4.99
CA ASP A 49 -3.93 2.21 4.55
C ASP A 49 -3.50 1.62 3.19
N ALA A 50 -3.56 0.29 3.05
CA ALA A 50 -3.22 -0.38 1.81
C ALA A 50 -4.15 0.02 0.64
N TYR A 51 -5.44 0.20 0.91
CA TYR A 51 -6.41 0.70 -0.07
C TYR A 51 -6.10 2.14 -0.49
N ASN A 52 -5.79 3.03 0.46
CA ASN A 52 -5.44 4.42 0.18
C ASN A 52 -4.15 4.53 -0.65
N LYS A 53 -3.13 3.71 -0.33
CA LYS A 53 -1.89 3.63 -1.11
C LYS A 53 -2.15 3.17 -2.54
N HIS A 54 -2.95 2.11 -2.71
CA HIS A 54 -3.27 1.58 -4.03
C HIS A 54 -4.07 2.58 -4.88
N THR A 55 -5.11 3.20 -4.32
CA THR A 55 -5.90 4.22 -5.04
C THR A 55 -5.08 5.44 -5.41
N THR A 56 -4.13 5.85 -4.56
CA THR A 56 -3.20 6.94 -4.85
C THR A 56 -2.24 6.58 -5.98
N ALA A 57 -1.68 5.36 -5.97
CA ALA A 57 -0.85 4.85 -7.07
C ALA A 57 -1.62 4.89 -8.39
N LEU A 58 -2.82 4.32 -8.45
CA LEU A 58 -3.65 4.32 -9.67
C LEU A 58 -3.94 5.73 -10.20
N LYS A 59 -4.24 6.67 -9.30
CA LYS A 59 -4.47 8.08 -9.67
C LYS A 59 -3.22 8.70 -10.29
N ASN A 60 -2.07 8.52 -9.66
CA ASN A 60 -0.79 9.07 -10.14
C ASN A 60 -0.37 8.44 -11.47
N ILE A 61 -0.57 7.13 -11.64
CA ILE A 61 -0.35 6.42 -12.91
C ILE A 61 -1.24 7.01 -14.01
N SER A 62 -2.52 7.24 -13.71
CA SER A 62 -3.43 7.87 -14.67
C SER A 62 -3.01 9.29 -15.02
N ASP A 63 -2.58 10.09 -14.05
CA ASP A 63 -2.14 11.46 -14.26
C ASP A 63 -0.83 11.52 -15.07
N PHE A 64 0.09 10.58 -14.83
CA PHE A 64 1.33 10.40 -15.60
C PHE A 64 1.05 9.98 -17.04
N LYS A 65 0.32 8.87 -17.25
CA LYS A 65 0.15 8.24 -18.56
C LYS A 65 -0.86 8.97 -19.46
N ASN A 66 -1.99 9.40 -18.88
CA ASN A 66 -3.10 9.91 -19.68
C ASN A 66 -3.10 11.44 -19.79
N LYS A 67 -2.53 12.15 -18.81
CA LYS A 67 -2.52 13.62 -18.77
C LYS A 67 -1.13 14.22 -18.94
N ASN A 68 -0.09 13.39 -19.06
CA ASN A 68 1.31 13.82 -19.15
C ASN A 68 1.70 14.81 -18.03
N ILE A 69 1.21 14.56 -16.81
CA ILE A 69 1.49 15.42 -15.65
C ILE A 69 2.88 15.08 -15.09
N THR A 70 3.62 16.12 -14.72
CA THR A 70 4.85 15.98 -13.94
C THR A 70 4.51 15.73 -12.47
N LEU A 71 5.08 14.68 -11.90
CA LEU A 71 4.89 14.28 -10.52
C LEU A 71 6.17 14.56 -9.71
N LYS A 72 5.98 14.93 -8.45
CA LYS A 72 7.02 14.94 -7.41
C LYS A 72 6.93 13.62 -6.66
N CYS A 73 7.96 12.81 -6.75
CA CYS A 73 8.00 11.51 -6.09
C CYS A 73 9.08 11.48 -5.01
N VAL A 74 8.83 10.76 -3.93
CA VAL A 74 9.78 10.57 -2.85
C VAL A 74 10.24 9.12 -2.87
N SER A 75 11.56 8.89 -2.86
CA SER A 75 12.12 7.54 -2.76
C SER A 75 13.20 7.48 -1.70
N GLY A 76 13.21 6.39 -0.94
CA GLY A 76 14.03 6.30 0.27
C GLY A 76 13.52 7.21 1.38
N GLY A 77 14.06 7.01 2.59
CA GLY A 77 13.57 7.68 3.79
C GLY A 77 13.02 6.68 4.80
N GLY A 78 13.92 6.07 5.58
CA GLY A 78 13.54 5.37 6.81
C GLY A 78 13.51 6.34 7.99
N LEU A 79 13.32 5.80 9.20
CA LEU A 79 13.32 6.57 10.45
C LEU A 79 14.59 7.43 10.68
N TYR A 80 15.67 7.17 9.92
CA TYR A 80 17.00 7.74 10.09
C TYR A 80 17.66 8.28 8.81
N THR A 81 16.96 8.30 7.68
CA THR A 81 17.53 8.81 6.42
C THR A 81 16.64 9.87 5.80
N SER A 82 17.26 10.90 5.21
CA SER A 82 16.55 11.87 4.40
C SER A 82 15.92 11.18 3.19
N ALA A 83 14.72 11.62 2.85
CA ALA A 83 14.01 11.12 1.69
C ALA A 83 14.42 11.95 0.46
N ASP A 84 14.82 11.28 -0.61
CA ASP A 84 15.20 11.96 -1.85
C ASP A 84 13.95 12.25 -2.67
N THR A 85 13.87 13.47 -3.21
CA THR A 85 12.75 13.90 -4.05
C THR A 85 13.15 13.89 -5.51
N TYR A 86 12.34 13.24 -6.34
CA TYR A 86 12.53 13.09 -7.77
C TYR A 86 11.41 13.77 -8.53
N ARG A 87 11.76 14.34 -9.68
CA ARG A 87 10.79 14.81 -10.68
C ARG A 87 10.54 13.69 -11.68
N VAL A 88 9.30 13.22 -11.76
CA VAL A 88 8.87 12.12 -12.63
C VAL A 88 7.96 12.66 -13.71
N SER A 89 8.37 12.52 -14.98
CA SER A 89 7.55 12.90 -16.12
C SER A 89 7.91 12.06 -17.35
N LEU A 90 6.96 11.89 -18.28
CA LEU A 90 7.22 11.20 -19.55
C LEU A 90 8.30 11.95 -20.36
N ASN A 91 8.34 13.28 -20.27
CA ASN A 91 9.32 14.12 -20.96
C ASN A 91 10.74 13.91 -20.42
N ASP A 92 10.88 13.52 -19.14
CA ASP A 92 12.16 13.25 -18.50
C ASP A 92 12.65 11.81 -18.73
N GLY A 93 11.94 11.02 -19.55
CA GLY A 93 12.32 9.64 -19.90
C GLY A 93 11.96 8.60 -18.83
N TRP A 94 11.00 8.90 -17.95
CA TRP A 94 10.46 7.91 -17.02
C TRP A 94 9.49 6.97 -17.74
N GLU A 95 9.52 5.71 -17.34
CA GLU A 95 8.63 4.66 -17.81
C GLU A 95 7.76 4.13 -16.67
N LEU A 96 6.69 3.44 -17.02
CA LEU A 96 5.79 2.80 -16.07
C LEU A 96 5.95 1.29 -16.14
N ASP A 97 6.24 0.66 -15.01
CA ASP A 97 6.13 -0.79 -14.84
C ASP A 97 5.25 -1.11 -13.62
N LYS A 98 4.08 -1.70 -13.88
CA LYS A 98 3.03 -1.94 -12.88
C LYS A 98 2.71 -0.66 -12.09
N ASP A 99 3.00 -0.66 -10.80
CA ASP A 99 2.74 0.44 -9.87
C ASP A 99 3.99 1.30 -9.60
N TYR A 100 5.01 1.21 -10.45
CA TYR A 100 6.28 1.90 -10.27
C TYR A 100 6.64 2.77 -11.47
N PHE A 101 7.23 3.93 -11.17
CA PHE A 101 7.93 4.75 -12.15
C PHE A 101 9.39 4.36 -12.16
N ILE A 102 9.91 4.06 -13.35
CA ILE A 102 11.28 3.58 -13.55
C ILE A 102 12.03 4.53 -14.46
N LYS A 103 13.27 4.84 -14.10
CA LYS A 103 14.21 5.51 -14.97
C LYS A 103 15.62 4.98 -14.66
N GLU A 104 16.27 4.45 -15.68
CA GLU A 104 17.59 3.81 -15.55
C GLU A 104 17.57 2.68 -14.49
N SER A 105 18.20 2.90 -13.34
CA SER A 105 18.22 1.96 -12.20
C SER A 105 17.39 2.46 -11.00
N PHE A 106 16.68 3.58 -11.16
CA PHE A 106 15.81 4.14 -10.12
C PHE A 106 14.38 3.64 -10.31
N MET A 107 13.78 3.29 -9.18
CA MET A 107 12.40 2.82 -9.10
C MET A 107 11.73 3.56 -7.95
N VAL A 108 10.57 4.16 -8.22
CA VAL A 108 9.78 4.88 -7.21
C VAL A 108 8.35 4.39 -7.30
N HIS A 109 7.79 3.97 -6.16
CA HIS A 109 6.42 3.49 -6.12
C HIS A 109 5.45 4.64 -6.34
N ALA A 110 4.45 4.45 -7.19
CA ALA A 110 3.57 5.53 -7.65
C ALA A 110 2.70 6.14 -6.53
N ASN A 111 2.54 5.49 -5.38
CA ASN A 111 1.81 6.03 -4.23
C ASN A 111 2.62 7.07 -3.46
N GLU A 112 3.95 7.04 -3.57
CA GLU A 112 4.89 7.99 -2.92
C GLU A 112 5.08 9.26 -3.78
N CYS A 113 4.12 9.53 -4.66
CA CYS A 113 4.15 10.65 -5.58
C CYS A 113 2.97 11.58 -5.35
N GLU A 114 3.19 12.86 -5.62
CA GLU A 114 2.18 13.90 -5.64
C GLU A 114 2.35 14.76 -6.89
N LYS A 115 1.35 15.58 -7.19
CA LYS A 115 1.47 16.56 -8.28
C LYS A 115 2.44 17.64 -7.85
N TRP A 116 3.32 18.05 -8.77
CA TRP A 116 4.21 19.18 -8.57
C TRP A 116 3.44 20.50 -8.44
#